data_AF-A0A6A9T9X4-F1
#
_entry.id   AF-A0A6A9T9X4-F1
#
_cell.length_a   1.000
_cell.length_b   1.000
_cell.length_c   1.000
_cell.angle_alpha   90.00
_cell.angle_beta   90.00
_cell.angle_gamma   90.00
#
_symmetry.space_group_name_H-M   'P 1'
#
loop_
_entity.id
_entity.type
_entity.pdbx_description
1 polymer ?
#
loop_
_entity_poly.entity_id
_entity_poly.type
_entity_poly.pdbx_seq_one_letter_code
_entity_poly.pdbx_strand_id
1 'polypeptide(L)' 'MRVLGIEGTAWCASAALYDAEADTVLIESDPYEPDSGGIHPREAAEHMSEAIPAVVDAVLTAAEAEHGPDAVDAV' A
#
# COMPACT_ATOMS: atom_id res chain seq x y z
N MET A 1 1.24 17.77 -5.68
CA MET A 1 2.23 17.04 -4.87
C MET A 1 1.63 15.69 -4.55
N ARG A 2 2.32 14.61 -4.91
CA ARG A 2 1.87 13.23 -4.82
C ARG A 2 2.68 12.49 -3.78
N VAL A 3 2.01 12.00 -2.74
CA VAL A 3 2.64 11.32 -1.61
C VAL A 3 2.23 9.85 -1.62
N LEU A 4 3.21 8.95 -1.56
CA LEU A 4 3.01 7.52 -1.39
C LEU A 4 3.00 7.18 0.10
N GLY A 5 1.84 6.87 0.67
CA GLY A 5 1.72 6.31 2.00
C GLY A 5 1.94 4.80 2.01
N ILE A 6 2.61 4.27 3.04
CA ILE A 6 2.79 2.83 3.27
C ILE A 6 2.35 2.51 4.71
N GLU A 7 1.46 1.55 4.87
CA GLU A 7 0.97 1.07 6.16
C GLU A 7 1.17 -0.45 6.24
N GLY A 8 1.78 -0.90 7.35
CA GLY A 8 2.09 -2.30 7.59
C GLY A 8 2.38 -2.59 9.06
N THR A 9 1.75 -1.83 9.97
CA THR A 9 2.03 -1.92 11.41
C THR A 9 1.41 -3.15 12.07
N ALA A 10 0.28 -3.63 11.54
CA ALA A 10 -0.47 -4.74 12.12
C ALA A 10 -0.75 -5.84 11.09
N TRP A 11 -1.98 -5.94 10.58
CA TRP A 11 -2.45 -7.06 9.77
C TRP A 11 -2.84 -6.66 8.35
N CYS A 12 -3.06 -5.37 8.07
CA CYS A 12 -3.45 -4.90 6.75
C CYS A 12 -2.25 -4.26 6.04
N ALA A 13 -1.65 -4.93 5.07
CA ALA A 13 -0.65 -4.29 4.22
C ALA A 13 -1.39 -3.30 3.33
N SER A 14 -0.99 -2.03 3.31
CA SER A 14 -1.62 -1.03 2.43
C SER A 14 -0.60 -0.07 1.84
N ALA A 15 -0.87 0.36 0.61
CA ALA A 15 -0.21 1.50 0.00
C ALA A 15 -1.27 2.47 -0.51
N ALA A 16 -0.95 3.76 -0.51
CA ALA A 16 -1.86 4.78 -1.00
C ALA A 16 -1.11 5.89 -1.74
N LEU A 17 -1.67 6.39 -2.84
CA LEU A 17 -1.23 7.62 -3.48
C LEU A 17 -2.22 8.73 -3.16
N TYR A 18 -1.77 9.78 -2.49
CA TYR A 18 -2.54 11.02 -2.32
C TYR A 18 -2.00 12.10 -3.26
N ASP A 19 -2.84 12.64 -4.13
CA ASP A 19 -2.52 13.79 -4.99
C ASP A 19 -3.18 15.06 -4.43
N ALA A 20 -2.37 15.96 -3.87
CA ALA A 20 -2.84 17.20 -3.27
C ALA A 20 -3.37 18.24 -4.28
N GLU A 21 -3.01 18.14 -5.57
CA GLU A 21 -3.51 19.06 -6.59
C GLU A 21 -4.90 18.62 -7.09
N ALA A 22 -5.10 17.32 -7.25
CA ALA A 22 -6.37 16.74 -7.65
C ALA A 22 -7.34 16.50 -6.47
N ASP A 23 -6.85 16.51 -5.23
CA ASP A 23 -7.57 16.11 -4.01
C ASP A 23 -8.14 14.69 -4.12
N THR A 24 -7.31 13.77 -4.63
CA THR A 24 -7.68 12.37 -4.85
C THR A 24 -6.81 11.43 -4.01
N VAL A 25 -7.37 10.26 -3.73
CA VAL A 25 -6.65 9.16 -3.09
C VAL A 25 -6.92 7.85 -3.83
N LEU A 26 -5.85 7.13 -4.13
CA LEU A 26 -5.86 5.73 -4.55
C LEU A 26 -5.33 4.90 -3.37
N ILE A 27 -5.99 3.80 -3.03
CA ILE A 27 -5.58 2.91 -1.93
C ILE A 27 -5.67 1.48 -2.41
N GLU A 28 -4.61 0.72 -2.17
CA GLU A 28 -4.57 -0.73 -2.31
C GLU A 28 -4.27 -1.36 -0.95
N SER A 29 -4.99 -2.44 -0.63
CA SER A 29 -4.89 -3.12 0.66
C SER A 29 -4.93 -4.64 0.49
N ASP A 30 -4.08 -5.33 1.25
CA ASP A 30 -4.00 -6.79 1.32
C ASP A 30 -3.92 -7.24 2.80
N PRO A 31 -5.06 -7.61 3.40
CA PRO A 31 -5.11 -8.04 4.78
C PRO A 31 -4.68 -9.49 5.01
N TYR A 32 -3.93 -9.71 6.09
CA TYR A 32 -3.75 -11.02 6.70
C TYR A 32 -5.04 -11.44 7.42
N GLU A 33 -5.73 -12.45 6.88
CA GLU A 33 -7.03 -12.93 7.37
C GLU A 33 -6.97 -14.43 7.75
N PRO A 34 -6.58 -14.78 8.99
CA PRO A 34 -6.54 -16.17 9.43
C PRO A 34 -7.94 -16.70 9.76
N ASP A 35 -8.26 -17.92 9.29
CA ASP A 35 -9.52 -18.62 9.57
C ASP A 35 -9.80 -18.82 11.08
N SER A 36 -8.75 -18.87 11.89
CA SER A 36 -8.82 -19.03 13.35
C SER A 36 -9.26 -17.76 14.08
N GLY A 37 -9.22 -16.60 13.41
CA GLY A 37 -9.41 -15.29 14.02
C GLY A 37 -8.24 -14.87 14.93
N GLY A 38 -8.24 -13.59 15.34
CA GLY A 38 -7.14 -13.00 16.09
C GLY A 38 -5.94 -12.65 15.21
N ILE A 39 -4.83 -12.24 15.83
CA ILE A 39 -3.58 -11.91 15.14
C ILE A 39 -2.44 -12.75 15.71
N HIS A 40 -1.79 -13.54 14.86
CA HIS A 40 -0.54 -14.21 15.21
C HIS A 40 0.63 -13.33 14.71
N PRO A 41 1.37 -12.63 15.60
CA PRO A 41 2.30 -11.57 15.17
C PRO A 41 3.37 -12.02 14.16
N ARG A 42 3.83 -13.27 14.28
CA ARG A 42 4.79 -13.83 13.32
C ARG A 42 4.17 -14.03 11.94
N GLU A 43 2.96 -14.58 11.87
CA GLU A 43 2.31 -14.88 10.59
C GLU A 43 1.88 -13.59 9.90
N ALA A 44 1.40 -12.61 10.67
CA ALA A 44 1.16 -11.26 10.15
C ALA A 44 2.44 -10.64 9.58
N ALA A 45 3.58 -10.76 10.27
CA ALA A 45 4.86 -10.25 9.76
C ALA A 45 5.35 -11.00 8.50
N GLU A 46 5.13 -12.32 8.43
CA GLU A 46 5.42 -13.13 7.24
C GLU A 46 4.55 -12.67 6.06
N HIS A 47 3.25 -12.46 6.27
CA HIS A 47 2.33 -11.87 5.27
C HIS A 47 2.82 -10.50 4.79
N MET A 48 3.19 -9.59 5.71
CA MET A 48 3.69 -8.25 5.37
C MET A 48 4.90 -8.28 4.43
N SER A 49 5.75 -9.31 4.56
CA SER A 49 6.96 -9.42 3.74
C SER A 49 6.68 -9.63 2.25
N GLU A 50 5.52 -10.21 1.92
CA GLU A 50 5.07 -10.45 0.55
C GLU A 50 4.05 -9.39 0.10
N ALA A 51 3.14 -9.01 0.99
CA ALA A 51 2.02 -8.13 0.68
C ALA A 51 2.41 -6.66 0.50
N ILE A 52 3.33 -6.12 1.31
CA ILE A 52 3.75 -4.70 1.21
C ILE A 52 4.36 -4.38 -0.16
N PRO A 53 5.32 -5.16 -0.69
CA PRO A 53 5.81 -4.94 -2.05
C PRO A 53 4.70 -4.98 -3.10
N ALA A 54 3.74 -5.90 -2.98
CA ALA A 54 2.66 -6.07 -3.95
C ALA A 54 1.71 -4.86 -3.99
N VAL A 55 1.26 -4.36 -2.83
CA VAL A 55 0.37 -3.19 -2.79
C VAL A 55 1.09 -1.91 -3.23
N VAL A 56 2.38 -1.77 -2.89
CA VAL A 56 3.20 -0.63 -3.36
C VAL A 56 3.37 -0.67 -4.87
N ASP A 57 3.68 -1.83 -5.44
CA ASP A 57 3.84 -2.02 -6.89
C ASP A 57 2.53 -1.72 -7.65
N ALA A 58 1.39 -2.15 -7.11
CA ALA A 58 0.08 -1.85 -7.69
C ALA A 58 -0.21 -0.35 -7.73
N VAL A 59 0.04 0.36 -6.63
CA VAL A 59 -0.14 1.82 -6.55
C VAL A 59 0.83 2.55 -7.48
N LEU A 60 2.11 2.17 -7.50
CA LEU A 60 3.10 2.78 -8.40
C LEU A 60 2.76 2.54 -9.87
N THR A 61 2.34 1.34 -10.23
CA THR A 61 1.90 1.01 -11.59
C THR A 61 0.73 1.88 -12.02
N ALA A 62 -0.28 2.05 -11.15
CA ALA A 62 -1.41 2.93 -11.43
C ALA A 62 -0.99 4.40 -11.53
N ALA A 63 -0.12 4.86 -10.63
CA ALA A 63 0.41 6.22 -10.63
C ALA A 63 1.19 6.54 -11.91
N GLU A 64 2.05 5.63 -12.36
CA GLU A 64 2.84 5.79 -13.58
C GLU A 64 1.97 5.75 -14.84
N ALA A 65 0.91 4.94 -14.85
CA ALA A 65 -0.03 4.89 -15.95
C ALA A 65 -0.79 6.23 -16.13
N GLU A 66 -1.06 6.94 -15.02
CA GLU A 66 -1.79 8.21 -15.05
C GLU A 66 -0.87 9.43 -15.23
N HIS A 67 0.25 9.47 -14.52
CA HIS A 67 1.11 10.66 -14.40
C HIS A 67 2.45 10.53 -15.13
N GLY A 68 2.79 9.34 -15.65
CA GLY A 68 4.06 9.06 -16.30
C GLY A 68 5.18 8.72 -15.30
N PRO A 69 6.45 8.67 -15.75
CA PRO A 69 7.58 8.45 -14.85
C PRO A 69 7.68 9.56 -13.80
N ASP A 70 8.27 9.25 -12.65
CA ASP A 70 8.40 10.16 -11.49
C ASP A 70 7.04 10.61 -10.91
N ALA A 71 6.04 9.71 -10.90
CA ALA A 71 4.68 9.98 -10.41
C ALA A 71 4.57 10.23 -8.89
N VAL A 72 5.66 10.11 -8.12
CA VAL A 72 5.68 10.25 -6.66
C VAL A 72 6.71 11.31 -6.26
N ASP A 73 6.27 12.29 -5.46
CA ASP A 73 7.12 13.38 -4.97
C ASP A 73 7.71 13.08 -3.58
N ALA A 74 7.02 12.26 -2.78
CA ALA A 74 7.43 11.90 -1.43
C ALA A 74 6.87 10.53 -1.00
N VAL A 75 7.52 9.92 -0.01
CA VAL A 75 7.07 8.72 0.71
C VAL A 75 6.98 9.04 2.20
#